data_AF-A0A5K1EIJ7-F1
#
_entry.id   AF-A0A5K1EIJ7-F1
#
_cell.length_a   1.000
_cell.length_b   1.000
_cell.length_c   1.000
_cell.angle_alpha   90.00
_cell.angle_beta   90.00
_cell.angle_gamma   90.00
#
_symmetry.space_group_name_H-M   'P 1'
#
loop_
_entity.id
_entity.type
_entity.pdbx_description
1 polymer ?
#
loop_
_entity_poly.entity_id
_entity_poly.type
_entity_poly.pdbx_seq_one_letter_code
_entity_poly.pdbx_strand_id
1 'polypeptide(L)' 'MDGSKSRPLILVTNDDGIFAPGLRALVHALVSTGRYHVNVCAPDS' A
#
# COMPACT_ATOMS: atom_id res chain seq x y z
N MET A 1 26.00 -15.22 5.16
CA MET A 1 24.83 -15.26 4.27
C MET A 1 23.74 -14.46 4.94
N ASP A 2 23.71 -13.16 4.69
CA ASP A 2 22.64 -12.29 5.20
C ASP A 2 21.43 -12.46 4.27
N GLY A 3 20.47 -13.27 4.72
CA GLY A 3 19.15 -13.33 4.11
C GLY A 3 18.38 -12.08 4.51
N SER A 4 18.79 -10.91 3.99
CA SER A 4 18.09 -9.65 4.17
C SER A 4 16.70 -9.80 3.56
N LYS A 5 15.73 -10.27 4.36
CA LYS A 5 14.35 -10.44 3.94
C LYS A 5 13.81 -9.06 3.63
N SER A 6 13.82 -8.71 2.33
CA SER A 6 13.16 -7.51 1.82
C SER A 6 11.75 -7.45 2.40
N ARG A 7 11.33 -6.25 2.80
CA ARG A 7 9.93 -6.03 3.19
C ARG A 7 9.02 -6.56 2.07
N PRO A 8 7.96 -7.32 2.40
CA PRO A 8 7.03 -7.79 1.39
C PRO A 8 6.41 -6.61 0.64
N LEU A 9 6.22 -6.77 -0.66
CA LEU A 9 5.59 -5.79 -1.52
C LEU A 9 4.08 -6.05 -1.57
N ILE A 10 3.28 -5.00 -1.39
CA ILE A 10 1.83 -5.02 -1.52
C ILE A 10 1.43 -4.02 -2.59
N LEU A 11 0.62 -4.46 -3.55
CA LEU A 11 -0.11 -3.58 -4.47
C LEU A 11 -1.53 -3.40 -3.94
N VAL A 12 -1.94 -2.16 -3.69
CA VAL A 12 -3.29 -1.81 -3.25
C VAL A 12 -4.01 -1.09 -4.38
N THR A 13 -5.26 -1.48 -4.63
CA THR A 13 -6.16 -0.88 -5.63
C THR A 13 -7.57 -0.81 -5.06
N ASN A 14 -8.42 0.01 -5.68
CA ASN A 14 -9.85 0.13 -5.44
C ASN A 14 -10.55 0.65 -6.71
N ASP A 15 -11.87 0.63 -6.71
CA ASP A 15 -12.74 1.17 -7.77
C ASP A 15 -13.14 2.64 -7.55
N ASP A 16 -13.24 3.12 -6.30
CA ASP A 16 -13.61 4.51 -5.98
C ASP A 16 -12.58 5.59 -6.39
N GLY A 17 -11.38 5.17 -6.84
CA GLY A 17 -10.31 6.07 -7.27
C GLY A 17 -9.23 6.39 -6.22
N ILE A 18 -8.13 7.00 -6.70
CA ILE A 18 -6.87 7.21 -5.98
C ILE A 18 -7.00 8.14 -4.77
N PHE A 19 -8.01 9.01 -4.78
CA PHE A 19 -8.29 9.96 -3.70
C PHE A 19 -9.31 9.44 -2.69
N ALA A 20 -9.87 8.24 -2.89
CA ALA A 20 -10.91 7.70 -2.03
C ALA A 20 -10.45 7.61 -0.56
N PRO A 21 -11.31 8.01 0.40
CA PRO A 21 -10.93 8.01 1.81
C PRO A 21 -10.61 6.60 2.32
N GLY A 22 -11.31 5.57 1.84
CA GLY A 22 -11.06 4.17 2.20
C GLY A 22 -9.68 3.68 1.77
N LEU A 23 -9.27 3.98 0.53
CA LEU A 23 -7.94 3.64 0.02
C LEU A 23 -6.84 4.31 0.85
N ARG A 24 -7.00 5.61 1.14
CA ARG A 24 -6.04 6.38 1.93
C ARG A 24 -5.91 5.84 3.36
N ALA A 25 -7.02 5.50 4.00
CA ALA A 25 -7.02 4.93 5.35
C ALA A 25 -6.30 3.58 5.39
N LEU A 26 -6.56 2.69 4.42
CA LEU A 26 -5.90 1.39 4.33
C LEU A 26 -4.39 1.53 4.10
N VAL A 27 -3.98 2.39 3.16
CA VAL A 27 -2.56 2.64 2.87
C VAL A 27 -1.86 3.22 4.10
N HIS A 28 -2.51 4.16 4.80
CA HIS A 28 -1.97 4.72 6.03
C HIS A 28 -1.72 3.64 7.09
N ALA A 29 -2.68 2.74 7.31
CA ALA A 29 -2.54 1.63 8.24
C ALA A 29 -1.36 0.71 7.86
N LEU A 30 -1.24 0.33 6.58
CA LEU A 30 -0.16 -0.54 6.11
C LEU A 30 1.22 0.11 6.26
N VAL A 31 1.36 1.37 5.86
CA VAL A 31 2.62 2.12 5.95
C VAL A 31 3.04 2.35 7.40
N SER A 32 2.08 2.63 8.30
CA SER A 32 2.36 2.89 9.72
C SER A 32 3.06 1.72 10.45
N THR A 33 2.92 0.50 9.93
CA THR A 33 3.59 -0.68 10.51
C THR A 33 5.09 -0.71 10.24
N GLY A 34 5.57 -0.01 9.20
CA GLY A 34 6.95 -0.08 8.72
C GLY A 34 7.37 -1.43 8.11
N ARG A 35 6.45 -2.39 7.99
CA ARG A 35 6.74 -3.80 7.61
C ARG A 35 6.68 -4.07 6.12
N TYR A 36 6.07 -3.19 5.33
CA TYR A 36 5.75 -3.43 3.92
C TYR A 36 6.30 -2.34 3.01
N HIS A 37 6.57 -2.70 1.76
CA HIS A 37 6.60 -1.73 0.66
C HIS A 37 5.19 -1.69 0.05
N VAL A 38 4.59 -0.51 -0.02
CA VAL A 38 3.21 -0.33 -0.46
C VAL A 38 3.21 0.48 -1.75
N ASN A 39 2.75 -0.14 -2.83
CA ASN A 39 2.44 0.53 -4.08
C ASN A 39 0.93 0.70 -4.20
N VAL A 40 0.49 1.84 -4.72
CA VAL A 40 -0.93 2.14 -4.91
C VAL A 40 -1.16 2.40 -6.39
N CYS A 41 -2.19 1.75 -6.94
CA CYS A 41 -2.66 1.97 -8.31
C CYS A 41 -4.17 1.94 -8.31
N ALA A 42 -4.81 3.04 -8.68
CA ALA A 42 -6.26 3.17 -8.73
C ALA A 42 -6.64 4.17 -9.84
N PRO A 43 -7.89 4.16 -10.33
CA PRO A 43 -8.39 5.19 -11.24
C PRO A 43 -8.22 6.60 -10.66
N ASP A 44 -8.15 7.62 -11.51
CA ASP A 44 -8.25 9.01 -11.03
C ASP A 44 -9.66 9.29 -10.47
N SER A 45 -10.69 8.68 -11.10
CA SER A 45 -12.11 8.70 -10.75
C SER A 45 -12.75 7.34 -10.95
#